data_AF-L7MML8-F1
#
_entry.id   AF-L7MML8-F1
#
_cell.length_a   1.000
_cell.length_b   1.000
_cell.length_c   1.000
_cell.angle_alpha   90.00
_cell.angle_beta   90.00
_cell.angle_gamma   90.00
#
_symmetry.space_group_name_H-M   'P 1'
#
loop_
_entity.id
_entity.type
_entity.pdbx_description
1 polymer ?
#
loop_
_entity_poly.entity_id
_entity_poly.type
_entity_poly.pdbx_seq_one_letter_code
_entity_poly.pdbx_strand_id
1 'polypeptide(L)'
;MQLVHAFVISRITYALPFQPTRRHEIEQVDKLIRISCKAALDLPENTSTARLHELGMANTYEEYAAATLMAQRERLNRTPQGRSLLQKLHYPLSPQFCGDETTLLPSEIRERIHVAPIPRHMHPIHHATRRRARAATLQKRRDDPNTYFTNASPYHRNTNMVPAFAAVIVTNQGRTTTAVSIRTRSIATAEAAAIALAIRAAEARGESAFILTDSQDACRLFLGGVLPDCVLRILGTGLTMDHGVTWCPAHSGVEGNERADR
;
A
#
# COMPACT_ATOMS: atom_id res chain seq x y z
N MET A 1 -4.04 11.24 -23.87
CA MET A 1 -3.88 11.52 -22.42
C MET A 1 -2.45 11.41 -21.89
N GLN A 2 -1.70 10.33 -22.16
CA GLN A 2 -0.33 10.18 -21.62
C GLN A 2 0.62 11.34 -22.01
N LEU A 3 0.52 11.85 -23.25
CA LEU A 3 1.31 12.99 -23.70
C LEU A 3 0.98 14.29 -22.93
N VAL A 4 -0.30 14.56 -22.68
CA VAL A 4 -0.75 15.72 -21.88
C VAL A 4 -0.16 15.63 -20.47
N HIS A 5 -0.23 14.45 -19.85
CA HIS A 5 0.39 14.24 -18.55
C HIS A 5 1.91 14.46 -18.57
N ALA A 6 2.60 13.90 -19.57
CA ALA A 6 4.05 13.94 -19.66
C ALA A 6 4.62 15.34 -19.94
N PHE A 7 3.93 16.16 -20.75
CA PHE A 7 4.46 17.45 -21.19
C PHE A 7 3.82 18.67 -20.51
N VAL A 8 2.53 18.59 -20.18
CA VAL A 8 1.78 19.73 -19.64
C VAL A 8 1.62 19.59 -18.13
N ILE A 9 0.99 18.51 -17.67
CA ILE A 9 0.70 18.33 -16.25
C ILE A 9 1.99 18.23 -15.44
N SER A 10 2.99 17.48 -15.90
CA SER A 10 4.28 17.32 -15.21
C SER A 10 4.97 18.65 -14.93
N ARG A 11 4.89 19.62 -15.87
CA ARG A 11 5.50 20.94 -15.71
C ARG A 11 4.72 21.81 -14.75
N ILE A 12 3.39 21.77 -14.84
CA ILE A 12 2.50 22.49 -13.93
C ILE A 12 2.72 22.00 -12.49
N THR A 13 2.69 20.68 -12.27
CA THR A 13 2.77 20.10 -10.93
C THR A 13 4.17 20.09 -10.33
N TYR A 14 5.21 20.38 -11.13
CA TYR A 14 6.58 20.40 -10.65
C TYR A 14 6.85 21.49 -9.59
N ALA A 15 6.34 22.70 -9.81
CA ALA A 15 6.65 23.86 -8.95
C ALA A 15 5.42 24.59 -8.44
N LEU A 16 4.38 24.71 -9.28
CA LEU A 16 3.23 25.57 -8.99
C LEU A 16 2.46 25.19 -7.71
N PRO A 17 2.28 23.89 -7.36
CA PRO A 17 1.59 23.51 -6.12
C PRO A 17 2.26 23.99 -4.83
N PHE A 18 3.55 24.37 -4.87
CA PHE A 18 4.31 24.80 -3.71
C PHE A 18 4.37 26.33 -3.56
N GLN A 19 3.75 27.06 -4.48
CA GLN A 19 3.76 28.53 -4.52
C GLN A 19 2.40 29.10 -4.15
N PRO A 20 2.33 30.32 -3.60
CA PRO A 20 1.06 31.00 -3.40
C PRO A 20 0.47 31.38 -4.77
N THR A 21 -0.59 30.69 -5.18
CA THR A 21 -1.28 30.95 -6.46
C THR A 21 -2.48 31.86 -6.27
N ARG A 22 -2.64 32.84 -7.16
CA ARG A 22 -3.82 33.70 -7.24
C ARG A 22 -4.90 33.04 -8.12
N ARG A 23 -6.16 33.40 -7.87
CA ARG A 23 -7.31 32.84 -8.60
C ARG A 23 -7.20 32.96 -10.13
N HIS A 24 -6.73 34.10 -10.65
CA HIS A 24 -6.58 34.29 -12.08
C HIS A 24 -5.48 33.40 -12.70
N GLU A 25 -4.43 33.05 -11.95
CA GLU A 25 -3.37 32.15 -12.39
C GLU A 25 -3.90 30.72 -12.48
N ILE A 26 -4.70 30.30 -11.49
CA ILE A 26 -5.41 29.01 -11.49
C ILE A 26 -6.32 28.89 -12.72
N GLU A 27 -7.13 29.92 -12.99
CA GLU A 27 -8.03 29.94 -14.15
C GLU A 27 -7.28 29.85 -15.49
N GLN A 28 -6.10 30.47 -15.59
CA GLN A 28 -5.22 30.35 -16.76
C GLN A 28 -4.66 28.94 -16.92
N VAL A 29 -4.19 28.31 -15.85
CA VAL A 29 -3.67 26.95 -15.86
C VAL A 29 -4.77 25.96 -16.25
N ASP A 30 -5.96 26.11 -15.68
CA ASP A 30 -7.12 25.29 -16.06
C ASP A 30 -7.48 25.46 -17.54
N LYS A 31 -7.35 26.67 -18.10
CA LYS A 31 -7.52 26.89 -19.53
C LYS A 31 -6.48 26.11 -20.35
N LEU A 32 -5.21 26.13 -19.95
CA LEU A 32 -4.14 25.39 -20.62
C LEU A 32 -4.36 23.87 -20.56
N ILE A 33 -4.79 23.35 -19.41
CA ILE A 33 -5.13 21.94 -19.24
C ILE A 33 -6.27 21.56 -20.19
N ARG A 34 -7.35 22.36 -20.24
CA ARG A 34 -8.50 22.09 -21.13
C ARG A 34 -8.13 22.14 -22.61
N ILE A 35 -7.35 23.13 -23.05
CA ILE A 35 -6.86 23.23 -24.44
C ILE A 35 -6.04 21.99 -24.78
N SER A 36 -5.13 21.60 -23.90
CA SER A 36 -4.26 20.43 -24.11
C SER A 36 -5.05 19.12 -24.17
N CYS A 37 -6.05 18.95 -23.30
CA CYS A 37 -6.92 17.77 -23.32
C CYS A 37 -7.77 17.72 -24.60
N LYS A 38 -8.37 18.85 -25.02
CA LYS A 38 -9.13 18.91 -26.27
C LYS A 38 -8.26 18.58 -27.48
N ALA A 39 -7.08 19.20 -27.58
CA ALA A 39 -6.14 18.93 -28.66
C ALA A 39 -5.69 17.46 -28.69
N ALA A 40 -5.41 16.86 -27.53
CA ALA A 40 -5.00 15.46 -27.46
C ALA A 40 -6.12 14.45 -27.76
N LEU A 41 -7.38 14.89 -27.73
CA LEU A 41 -8.56 14.10 -28.07
C LEU A 41 -9.13 14.46 -29.45
N ASP A 42 -8.45 15.33 -30.20
CA ASP A 42 -8.88 15.86 -31.50
C ASP A 42 -10.29 16.50 -31.44
N LEU A 43 -10.59 17.18 -30.33
CA LEU A 43 -11.87 17.83 -30.09
C LEU A 43 -11.83 19.30 -30.52
N PRO A 44 -12.88 19.81 -31.18
CA PRO A 44 -13.02 21.23 -31.51
C PRO A 44 -12.94 22.14 -30.26
N GLU A 45 -12.41 23.35 -30.42
CA GLU A 45 -12.24 24.30 -29.31
C GLU A 45 -13.56 24.64 -28.61
N ASN A 46 -14.66 24.68 -29.35
CA ASN A 46 -16.01 24.97 -28.85
C ASN A 46 -16.66 23.81 -28.06
N THR A 47 -15.99 22.66 -27.93
CA THR A 47 -16.49 21.52 -27.16
C THR A 47 -16.78 21.92 -25.71
N SER A 48 -17.93 21.51 -25.18
CA SER A 48 -18.37 21.85 -23.81
C SER A 48 -17.34 21.42 -22.76
N THR A 49 -16.87 22.38 -21.96
CA THR A 49 -15.94 22.13 -20.85
C THR A 49 -16.61 21.42 -19.69
N ALA A 50 -17.87 21.75 -19.40
CA ALA A 50 -18.66 21.10 -18.36
C ALA A 50 -18.78 19.59 -18.65
N ARG A 51 -19.11 19.24 -19.89
CA ARG A 51 -19.24 17.83 -20.30
C ARG A 51 -17.92 17.07 -20.26
N LEU A 52 -16.79 17.74 -20.54
CA LEU A 52 -15.45 17.14 -20.39
C LEU A 52 -15.12 16.79 -18.93
N HIS A 53 -15.51 17.64 -17.98
CA HIS A 53 -15.35 17.36 -16.55
C HIS A 53 -16.31 16.27 -16.08
N GLU A 54 -17.58 16.29 -16.49
CA GLU A 54 -18.56 15.23 -16.18
C GLU A 54 -18.10 13.84 -16.62
N LEU A 55 -17.43 13.77 -17.78
CA LEU A 55 -16.86 12.54 -18.31
C LEU A 55 -15.53 12.15 -17.65
N GLY A 56 -14.98 12.96 -16.74
CA GLY A 56 -13.69 12.72 -16.08
C GLY A 56 -12.50 12.80 -17.04
N MET A 57 -12.64 13.52 -18.16
CA MET A 57 -11.59 13.62 -19.19
C MET A 57 -10.53 14.67 -18.87
N ALA A 58 -10.85 15.62 -17.99
CA ALA A 58 -9.91 16.62 -17.52
C ALA A 58 -10.14 16.90 -16.03
N ASN A 59 -9.07 16.81 -15.25
CA ASN A 59 -9.04 17.26 -13.87
C ASN A 59 -8.67 18.75 -13.81
N THR A 60 -9.07 19.43 -12.75
CA THR A 60 -8.68 20.82 -12.49
C THR A 60 -7.26 20.91 -11.97
N TYR A 61 -6.67 22.10 -12.03
CA TYR A 61 -5.39 22.40 -11.41
C TYR A 61 -5.41 22.08 -9.92
N GLU A 62 -6.48 22.46 -9.21
CA GLU A 62 -6.60 22.21 -7.77
C GLU A 62 -6.57 20.71 -7.45
N GLU A 63 -7.22 19.88 -8.26
CA GLU A 63 -7.17 18.42 -8.11
C GLU A 63 -5.76 17.88 -8.34
N TYR A 64 -5.05 18.36 -9.37
CA TYR A 64 -3.66 17.97 -9.62
C TYR A 64 -2.71 18.45 -8.52
N ALA A 65 -2.89 19.68 -8.04
CA ALA A 65 -2.10 20.26 -6.96
C ALA A 65 -2.32 19.49 -5.66
N ALA A 66 -3.57 19.22 -5.30
CA ALA A 66 -3.93 18.41 -4.14
C ALA A 66 -3.32 17.01 -4.22
N ALA A 67 -3.47 16.32 -5.36
CA ALA A 67 -2.88 15.00 -5.57
C ALA A 67 -1.35 15.02 -5.44
N THR A 68 -0.70 16.05 -5.97
CA THR A 68 0.76 16.23 -5.88
C THR A 68 1.20 16.45 -4.44
N LEU A 69 0.56 17.38 -3.72
CA LEU A 69 0.87 17.67 -2.32
C LEU A 69 0.62 16.48 -1.41
N MET A 70 -0.47 15.73 -1.62
CA MET A 70 -0.75 14.48 -0.91
C MET A 70 0.35 13.45 -1.16
N ALA A 71 0.77 13.24 -2.40
CA ALA A 71 1.85 12.32 -2.72
C ALA A 71 3.19 12.73 -2.09
N GLN A 72 3.49 14.03 -2.05
CA GLN A 72 4.69 14.56 -1.39
C GLN A 72 4.66 14.34 0.13
N ARG A 73 3.51 14.59 0.76
CA ARG A 73 3.32 14.34 2.18
C ARG A 73 3.46 12.85 2.50
N GLU A 74 2.89 11.98 1.68
CA GLU A 74 3.03 10.53 1.82
C GLU A 74 4.49 10.08 1.65
N ARG A 75 5.24 10.72 0.74
CA ARG A 75 6.68 10.49 0.61
C ARG A 75 7.44 10.90 1.87
N LEU A 76 7.13 12.05 2.46
CA LEU A 76 7.75 12.51 3.71
C LEU A 76 7.43 11.57 4.88
N ASN A 77 6.21 11.05 4.95
CA ASN A 77 5.80 10.07 5.96
C ASN A 77 6.67 8.80 5.97
N ARG A 78 7.31 8.45 4.84
CA ARG A 78 8.16 7.24 4.73
C ARG A 78 9.51 7.37 5.45
N THR A 79 10.00 8.57 5.73
CA THR A 79 11.31 8.76 6.36
C THR A 79 11.19 9.28 7.79
N PRO A 80 12.07 8.88 8.73
CA PRO A 80 12.06 9.41 10.10
C PRO A 80 12.16 10.94 10.14
N GLN A 81 13.03 11.51 9.30
CA GLN A 81 13.25 12.96 9.21
C GLN A 81 12.01 13.67 8.64
N GLY A 82 11.38 13.09 7.62
CA GLY A 82 10.15 13.63 7.04
C GLY A 82 8.98 13.60 8.02
N ARG A 83 8.85 12.52 8.82
CA ARG A 83 7.86 12.46 9.93
C ARG A 83 8.12 13.52 10.99
N SER A 84 9.38 13.68 11.42
CA SER A 84 9.76 14.73 12.38
C SER A 84 9.42 16.13 11.86
N LEU A 85 9.67 16.39 10.57
CA LEU A 85 9.32 17.65 9.92
C LEU A 85 7.80 17.87 9.89
N LEU A 86 7.03 16.86 9.47
CA LEU A 86 5.56 16.95 9.43
C LEU A 86 4.97 17.23 10.82
N GLN A 87 5.48 16.58 11.87
CA GLN A 87 5.09 16.84 13.25
C GLN A 87 5.43 18.28 13.68
N LYS A 88 6.63 18.78 13.39
CA LYS A 88 7.02 20.17 13.67
C LYS A 88 6.10 21.17 12.98
N LEU A 89 5.68 20.87 11.75
CA LEU A 89 4.75 21.68 10.96
C LEU A 89 3.26 21.40 11.27
N HIS A 90 2.96 20.57 12.28
CA HIS A 90 1.61 20.26 12.75
C HIS A 90 0.72 19.58 11.70
N TYR A 91 1.33 18.89 10.73
CA TYR A 91 0.62 18.03 9.79
C TYR A 91 0.40 16.64 10.42
N PRO A 92 -0.81 16.06 10.32
CA PRO A 92 -1.03 14.68 10.74
C PRO A 92 -0.11 13.68 10.03
N LEU A 93 0.42 12.70 10.75
CA LEU A 93 1.13 11.58 10.13
C LEU A 93 0.12 10.61 9.51
N SER A 94 0.51 9.90 8.45
CA SER A 94 -0.35 8.84 7.91
C SER A 94 -0.53 7.75 8.99
N PRO A 95 -1.75 7.17 9.14
CA PRO A 95 -2.06 6.21 10.20
C PRO A 95 -1.07 5.03 10.27
N GLN A 96 -0.57 4.59 9.11
CA GLN A 96 0.40 3.51 8.99
C GLN A 96 1.76 3.79 9.67
N PHE A 97 2.11 5.06 9.89
CA PHE A 97 3.33 5.49 10.57
C PHE A 97 3.04 6.16 11.92
N CYS A 98 1.79 6.14 12.36
CA CYS A 98 1.36 6.74 13.61
C CYS A 98 1.61 5.75 14.76
N GLY A 99 2.76 5.87 15.41
CA GLY A 99 2.95 5.40 16.79
C GLY A 99 3.93 4.25 17.02
N ASP A 100 4.41 3.57 15.98
CA ASP A 100 5.38 2.48 16.16
C ASP A 100 6.78 2.93 15.69
N GLU A 101 7.78 2.77 16.57
CA GLU A 101 9.18 2.94 16.19
C GLU A 101 9.54 1.92 15.10
N THR A 102 10.25 2.41 14.08
CA THR A 102 10.65 1.61 12.92
C THR A 102 12.15 1.51 12.85
N THR A 103 12.65 0.30 12.65
CA THR A 103 14.08 0.02 12.55
C THR A 103 14.41 -0.61 11.20
N LEU A 104 15.62 -0.33 10.71
CA LEU A 104 16.14 -0.94 9.49
C LEU A 104 16.32 -2.44 9.72
N LEU A 105 15.83 -3.25 8.79
CA LEU A 105 16.01 -4.70 8.82
C LEU A 105 17.50 -5.04 8.62
N PRO A 106 18.11 -5.86 9.49
CA PRO A 106 19.47 -6.37 9.28
C PRO A 106 19.62 -7.03 7.92
N SER A 107 20.77 -6.82 7.26
CA SER A 107 21.02 -7.29 5.89
C SER A 107 20.86 -8.80 5.77
N GLU A 108 21.31 -9.54 6.80
CA GLU A 108 21.28 -11.00 6.86
C GLU A 108 19.84 -11.54 6.86
N ILE A 109 18.91 -10.84 7.52
CA ILE A 109 17.49 -11.20 7.52
C ILE A 109 16.85 -10.74 6.21
N ARG A 110 17.21 -9.55 5.73
CA ARG A 110 16.64 -8.96 4.51
C ARG A 110 16.89 -9.82 3.27
N GLU A 111 18.09 -10.39 3.14
CA GLU A 111 18.46 -11.23 2.00
C GLU A 111 17.62 -12.51 1.90
N ARG A 112 17.08 -12.99 3.03
CA ARG A 112 16.25 -14.19 3.14
C ARG A 112 14.76 -13.95 2.89
N ILE A 113 14.34 -12.69 2.72
CA ILE A 113 12.94 -12.33 2.50
C ILE A 113 12.77 -11.73 1.11
N HIS A 114 12.14 -12.48 0.21
CA HIS A 114 11.90 -12.08 -1.17
C HIS A 114 10.45 -11.60 -1.35
N VAL A 115 10.27 -10.29 -1.46
CA VAL A 115 8.95 -9.70 -1.71
C VAL A 115 8.74 -9.46 -3.20
N ALA A 116 7.69 -10.05 -3.76
CA ALA A 116 7.30 -9.82 -5.15
C ALA A 116 6.85 -8.35 -5.35
N PRO A 117 7.20 -7.71 -6.47
CA PRO A 117 6.75 -6.35 -6.77
C PRO A 117 5.22 -6.23 -6.74
N ILE A 118 4.73 -5.17 -6.09
CA ILE A 118 3.28 -4.90 -6.03
C ILE A 118 2.81 -4.47 -7.42
N PRO A 119 1.81 -5.15 -8.02
CA PRO A 119 1.34 -4.81 -9.35
C PRO A 119 0.70 -3.42 -9.41
N ARG A 120 0.96 -2.71 -10.50
CA ARG A 120 0.29 -1.42 -10.81
C ARG A 120 -1.13 -1.66 -11.30
N HIS A 121 -1.99 -0.65 -11.16
CA HIS A 121 -3.38 -0.64 -11.64
C HIS A 121 -4.22 -1.80 -11.07
N MET A 122 -4.31 -1.85 -9.74
CA MET A 122 -5.04 -2.90 -8.99
C MET A 122 -6.20 -2.35 -8.14
N HIS A 123 -6.72 -1.17 -8.49
CA HIS A 123 -7.88 -0.55 -7.84
C HIS A 123 -9.07 -1.52 -7.77
N PRO A 124 -9.73 -1.69 -6.60
CA PRO A 124 -10.82 -2.65 -6.40
C PRO A 124 -11.95 -2.53 -7.44
N ILE A 125 -12.38 -1.29 -7.71
CA ILE A 125 -13.49 -0.99 -8.61
C ILE A 125 -13.02 -0.97 -10.08
N HIS A 126 -12.11 -0.05 -10.44
CA HIS A 126 -11.72 0.18 -11.83
C HIS A 126 -10.93 -0.97 -12.50
N HIS A 127 -10.33 -1.88 -11.73
CA HIS A 127 -9.45 -2.93 -12.27
C HIS A 127 -9.86 -4.35 -11.87
N ALA A 128 -11.16 -4.59 -11.71
CA ALA A 128 -11.72 -5.89 -11.29
C ALA A 128 -11.22 -7.08 -12.13
N THR A 129 -11.18 -6.97 -13.47
CA THR A 129 -10.70 -8.05 -14.35
C THR A 129 -9.23 -8.40 -14.10
N ARG A 130 -8.37 -7.39 -13.90
CA ARG A 130 -6.95 -7.61 -13.58
C ARG A 130 -6.79 -8.28 -12.21
N ARG A 131 -7.59 -7.87 -11.23
CA ARG A 131 -7.61 -8.48 -9.89
C ARG A 131 -8.03 -9.95 -9.97
N ARG A 132 -9.09 -10.28 -10.71
CA ARG A 132 -9.53 -11.67 -10.91
C ARG A 132 -8.49 -12.53 -11.60
N ALA A 133 -7.86 -12.04 -12.67
CA ALA A 133 -6.81 -12.78 -13.38
C ALA A 133 -5.60 -13.07 -12.47
N ARG A 134 -5.22 -12.08 -11.62
CA ARG A 134 -4.18 -12.28 -10.61
C ARG A 134 -4.60 -13.30 -9.56
N ALA A 135 -5.82 -13.20 -9.02
CA ALA A 135 -6.34 -14.15 -8.04
C ALA A 135 -6.32 -15.58 -8.59
N ALA A 136 -6.80 -15.80 -9.83
CA ALA A 136 -6.77 -17.10 -10.48
C ALA A 136 -5.34 -17.65 -10.67
N THR A 137 -4.36 -16.77 -10.92
CA THR A 137 -2.95 -17.18 -11.02
C THR A 137 -2.38 -17.58 -9.67
N LEU A 138 -2.70 -16.84 -8.60
CA LEU A 138 -2.23 -17.13 -7.24
C LEU A 138 -2.93 -18.36 -6.65
N GLN A 139 -4.20 -18.60 -7.02
CA GLN A 139 -4.96 -19.78 -6.59
C GLN A 139 -4.27 -21.08 -7.03
N LYS A 140 -3.57 -21.09 -8.17
CA LYS A 140 -2.79 -22.27 -8.60
C LYS A 140 -1.66 -22.64 -7.64
N ARG A 141 -1.20 -21.70 -6.82
CA ARG A 141 -0.18 -21.94 -5.79
C ARG A 141 -0.78 -22.38 -4.46
N ARG A 142 -2.11 -22.39 -4.33
CA ARG A 142 -2.79 -22.83 -3.11
C ARG A 142 -2.30 -24.20 -2.68
N ASP A 143 -2.23 -25.15 -3.60
CA ASP A 143 -1.96 -26.57 -3.31
C ASP A 143 -0.54 -26.84 -2.80
N ASP A 144 0.36 -25.85 -2.83
CA ASP A 144 1.68 -25.96 -2.24
C ASP A 144 1.57 -26.03 -0.69
N PRO A 145 2.10 -27.08 -0.03
CA PRO A 145 2.03 -27.25 1.42
C PRO A 145 2.71 -26.11 2.19
N ASN A 146 3.65 -25.39 1.57
CA ASN A 146 4.39 -24.29 2.16
C ASN A 146 3.71 -22.92 1.98
N THR A 147 2.45 -22.90 1.55
CA THR A 147 1.67 -21.66 1.40
C THR A 147 1.00 -21.24 2.69
N TYR A 148 1.28 -19.99 3.09
CA TYR A 148 0.70 -19.32 4.26
C TYR A 148 -0.14 -18.14 3.82
N PHE A 149 -1.36 -18.04 4.33
CA PHE A 149 -2.24 -16.89 4.16
C PHE A 149 -2.24 -16.07 5.44
N THR A 150 -2.09 -14.75 5.30
CA THR A 150 -1.94 -13.86 6.46
C THR A 150 -2.96 -12.75 6.43
N ASN A 151 -3.57 -12.47 7.58
CA ASN A 151 -4.47 -11.34 7.75
C ASN A 151 -4.30 -10.75 9.17
N ALA A 152 -4.77 -9.53 9.37
CA ALA A 152 -4.93 -8.95 10.69
C ALA A 152 -6.27 -8.24 10.83
N SER A 153 -6.92 -8.43 11.98
CA SER A 153 -8.20 -7.79 12.28
C SER A 153 -8.19 -7.11 13.64
N PRO A 154 -8.73 -5.88 13.78
CA PRO A 154 -8.87 -5.23 15.06
C PRO A 154 -9.87 -6.00 15.94
N TYR A 155 -9.59 -6.09 17.24
CA TYR A 155 -10.56 -6.52 18.22
C TYR A 155 -10.58 -5.54 19.39
N HIS A 156 -11.79 -5.24 19.87
CA HIS A 156 -11.96 -4.26 20.94
C HIS A 156 -11.62 -4.89 22.29
N ARG A 157 -10.69 -4.25 23.02
CA ARG A 157 -10.29 -4.65 24.36
C ARG A 157 -10.52 -3.49 25.32
N ASN A 158 -11.78 -3.27 25.72
CA ASN A 158 -12.24 -2.11 26.50
C ASN A 158 -11.94 -0.72 25.86
N THR A 159 -12.82 0.25 26.12
CA THR A 159 -12.88 1.55 25.45
C THR A 159 -11.69 2.49 25.74
N ASN A 160 -10.88 2.20 26.76
CA ASN A 160 -9.76 3.06 27.20
C ASN A 160 -8.36 2.51 26.91
N MET A 161 -8.24 1.42 26.15
CA MET A 161 -6.93 0.82 25.81
C MET A 161 -6.50 1.12 24.37
N VAL A 162 -5.18 1.05 24.14
CA VAL A 162 -4.60 1.06 22.80
C VAL A 162 -5.26 -0.05 21.96
N PRO A 163 -5.65 0.23 20.70
CA PRO A 163 -6.22 -0.79 19.82
C PRO A 163 -5.34 -2.05 19.77
N ALA A 164 -6.00 -3.21 19.77
CA ALA A 164 -5.33 -4.48 19.64
C ALA A 164 -5.81 -5.17 18.37
N PHE A 165 -4.90 -5.83 17.68
CA PHE A 165 -5.14 -6.56 16.46
C PHE A 165 -4.77 -8.01 16.66
N ALA A 166 -5.59 -8.92 16.13
CA ALA A 166 -5.24 -10.33 16.01
C ALA A 166 -4.58 -10.50 14.65
N ALA A 167 -3.27 -10.78 14.65
CA ALA A 167 -2.54 -11.17 13.46
C ALA A 167 -2.61 -12.69 13.32
N VAL A 168 -3.12 -13.18 12.19
CA VAL A 168 -3.50 -14.58 11.99
C VAL A 168 -2.76 -15.14 10.77
N ILE A 169 -2.29 -16.38 10.91
CA ILE A 169 -1.78 -17.18 9.79
C ILE A 169 -2.69 -18.39 9.57
N VAL A 170 -2.96 -18.71 8.31
CA VAL A 170 -3.71 -19.91 7.93
C VAL A 170 -2.88 -20.68 6.90
N THR A 171 -2.57 -21.94 7.20
CA THR A 171 -1.89 -22.84 6.25
C THR A 171 -2.89 -23.46 5.27
N ASN A 172 -2.44 -23.80 4.05
CA ASN A 172 -3.29 -24.43 3.03
C ASN A 172 -4.05 -25.67 3.55
N GLN A 173 -3.39 -26.51 4.36
CA GLN A 173 -4.01 -27.72 4.92
C GLN A 173 -5.09 -27.44 5.97
N GLY A 174 -5.34 -26.18 6.34
CA GLY A 174 -6.30 -25.81 7.37
C GLY A 174 -5.99 -26.32 8.77
N ARG A 175 -4.76 -26.81 8.98
CA ARG A 175 -4.32 -27.53 10.18
C ARG A 175 -3.65 -26.63 11.21
N THR A 176 -3.20 -25.43 10.82
CA THR A 176 -2.52 -24.53 11.76
C THR A 176 -3.02 -23.11 11.57
N THR A 177 -3.87 -22.68 12.50
CA THR A 177 -4.15 -21.27 12.74
C THR A 177 -3.30 -20.85 13.93
N THR A 178 -2.20 -20.15 13.67
CA THR A 178 -1.47 -19.47 14.74
C THR A 178 -1.89 -18.01 14.72
N ALA A 179 -2.16 -17.45 15.89
CA ALA A 179 -2.51 -16.06 16.01
C ALA A 179 -1.69 -15.40 17.12
N VAL A 180 -1.41 -14.11 16.95
CA VAL A 180 -0.77 -13.29 17.98
C VAL A 180 -1.53 -11.98 18.15
N SER A 181 -1.64 -11.53 19.39
CA SER A 181 -2.20 -10.23 19.71
C SER A 181 -1.12 -9.15 19.62
N ILE A 182 -1.33 -8.17 18.74
CA ILE A 182 -0.44 -7.02 18.57
C ILE A 182 -1.14 -5.76 19.06
N ARG A 183 -0.51 -5.04 19.99
CA ARG A 183 -0.95 -3.70 20.38
C ARG A 183 -0.29 -2.70 19.45
N THR A 184 -1.06 -2.10 18.57
CA THR A 184 -0.62 -1.07 17.62
C THR A 184 -1.82 -0.22 17.24
N ARG A 185 -1.59 0.98 16.70
CA ARG A 185 -2.63 1.82 16.09
C ARG A 185 -2.66 1.69 14.56
N SER A 186 -1.72 0.95 13.98
CA SER A 186 -1.52 0.79 12.54
C SER A 186 -1.95 -0.60 12.11
N ILE A 187 -2.98 -0.68 11.26
CA ILE A 187 -3.38 -1.94 10.62
C ILE A 187 -2.23 -2.52 9.79
N ALA A 188 -1.46 -1.69 9.10
CA ALA A 188 -0.29 -2.12 8.33
C ALA A 188 0.78 -2.78 9.22
N THR A 189 0.98 -2.29 10.46
CA THR A 189 1.87 -2.95 11.43
C THR A 189 1.32 -4.33 11.82
N ALA A 190 0.02 -4.43 12.07
CA ALA A 190 -0.61 -5.70 12.43
C ALA A 190 -0.54 -6.74 11.29
N GLU A 191 -0.79 -6.31 10.06
CA GLU A 191 -0.66 -7.16 8.85
C GLU A 191 0.81 -7.56 8.62
N ALA A 192 1.76 -6.64 8.80
CA ALA A 192 3.18 -6.97 8.73
C ALA A 192 3.61 -7.96 9.83
N ALA A 193 3.02 -7.87 11.03
CA ALA A 193 3.24 -8.84 12.09
C ALA A 193 2.70 -10.23 11.73
N ALA A 194 1.59 -10.33 10.99
CA ALA A 194 1.08 -11.60 10.48
C ALA A 194 2.05 -12.25 9.46
N ILE A 195 2.67 -11.44 8.59
CA ILE A 195 3.74 -11.91 7.69
C ILE A 195 4.94 -12.42 8.49
N ALA A 196 5.41 -11.65 9.48
CA ALA A 196 6.52 -12.08 10.34
C ALA A 196 6.21 -13.38 11.10
N LEU A 197 4.98 -13.53 11.59
CA LEU A 197 4.53 -14.75 12.25
C LEU A 197 4.55 -15.96 11.30
N ALA A 198 4.14 -15.78 10.05
CA ALA A 198 4.19 -16.84 9.04
C ALA A 198 5.61 -17.29 8.72
N ILE A 199 6.54 -16.33 8.54
CA ILE A 199 7.98 -16.60 8.34
C ILE A 199 8.50 -17.46 9.49
N ARG A 200 8.22 -17.06 10.73
CA ARG A 200 8.75 -17.75 11.92
C ARG A 200 8.12 -19.10 12.17
N ALA A 201 6.84 -19.26 11.83
CA ALA A 201 6.18 -20.56 11.90
C ALA A 201 6.79 -21.58 10.92
N ALA A 202 7.22 -21.13 9.73
CA ALA A 202 7.91 -21.99 8.77
C ALA A 202 9.37 -22.27 9.17
N GLU A 203 10.11 -21.25 9.62
CA GLU A 203 11.48 -21.42 10.15
C GLU A 203 11.53 -22.41 11.32
N ALA A 204 10.57 -22.37 12.23
CA ALA A 204 10.50 -23.32 13.35
C ALA A 204 10.36 -24.78 12.89
N ARG A 205 9.94 -25.01 11.65
CA ARG A 205 9.86 -26.32 10.99
C ARG A 205 11.04 -26.60 10.05
N GLY A 206 11.96 -25.65 9.88
CA GLY A 206 13.05 -25.74 8.90
C GLY A 206 12.57 -25.63 7.45
N GLU A 207 11.46 -24.93 7.22
CA GLU A 207 10.80 -24.84 5.90
C GLU A 207 10.82 -23.41 5.35
N SER A 208 10.87 -23.29 4.03
CA SER A 208 10.60 -22.03 3.32
C SER A 208 9.11 -21.70 3.36
N ALA A 209 8.77 -20.41 3.44
CA ALA A 209 7.37 -19.96 3.42
C ALA A 209 7.03 -19.25 2.11
N PHE A 210 5.90 -19.60 1.49
CA PHE A 210 5.29 -18.81 0.43
C PHE A 210 4.06 -18.07 1.00
N ILE A 211 4.22 -16.78 1.27
CA ILE A 211 3.24 -15.99 2.01
C ILE A 211 2.38 -15.17 1.04
N LEU A 212 1.06 -15.32 1.18
CA LEU A 212 0.05 -14.55 0.49
C LEU A 212 -0.66 -13.63 1.49
N THR A 213 -0.62 -12.33 1.20
CA THR A 213 -1.24 -11.27 1.99
C THR A 213 -2.02 -10.34 1.07
N ASP A 214 -3.15 -9.82 1.52
CA ASP A 214 -3.89 -8.79 0.79
C ASP A 214 -3.54 -7.35 1.17
N SER A 215 -2.64 -7.19 2.15
CA SER A 215 -2.06 -5.91 2.54
C SER A 215 -0.96 -5.47 1.59
N GLN A 216 -1.26 -4.44 0.78
CA GLN A 216 -0.22 -3.78 0.00
C GLN A 216 0.76 -3.01 0.90
N ASP A 217 0.29 -2.46 2.01
CA ASP A 217 1.13 -1.64 2.90
C ASP A 217 2.13 -2.50 3.67
N ALA A 218 1.72 -3.67 4.15
CA ALA A 218 2.65 -4.64 4.73
C ALA A 218 3.73 -5.06 3.71
N CYS A 219 3.34 -5.35 2.46
CA CYS A 219 4.31 -5.64 1.39
C CYS A 219 5.30 -4.47 1.18
N ARG A 220 4.84 -3.21 1.25
CA ARG A 220 5.71 -2.03 1.12
C ARG A 220 6.70 -1.90 2.28
N LEU A 221 6.29 -2.23 3.51
CA LEU A 221 7.16 -2.23 4.67
C LEU A 221 8.34 -3.22 4.48
N PHE A 222 8.04 -4.45 4.07
CA PHE A 222 9.08 -5.45 3.79
C PHE A 222 9.95 -5.08 2.57
N LEU A 223 9.37 -4.57 1.48
CA LEU A 223 10.14 -4.07 0.32
C LEU A 223 11.10 -2.93 0.70
N GLY A 224 10.65 -2.03 1.58
CA GLY A 224 11.44 -0.92 2.09
C GLY A 224 12.59 -1.35 2.99
N GLY A 225 12.52 -2.56 3.58
CA GLY A 225 13.49 -3.03 4.58
C GLY A 225 13.45 -2.23 5.87
N VAL A 226 12.34 -1.56 6.17
CA VAL A 226 12.15 -0.76 7.40
C VAL A 226 10.85 -1.24 8.03
N LEU A 227 10.96 -1.91 9.18
CA LEU A 227 9.84 -2.58 9.83
C LEU A 227 9.61 -2.00 11.24
N PRO A 228 8.36 -2.02 11.75
CA PRO A 228 8.09 -1.71 13.14
C PRO A 228 8.80 -2.68 14.10
N ASP A 229 9.25 -2.19 15.26
CA ASP A 229 10.04 -3.00 16.21
C ASP A 229 9.29 -4.22 16.77
N CYS A 230 7.96 -4.16 16.86
CA CYS A 230 7.15 -5.33 17.22
C CYS A 230 7.23 -6.43 16.15
N VAL A 231 7.29 -6.07 14.86
CA VAL A 231 7.43 -7.02 13.75
C VAL A 231 8.83 -7.63 13.75
N LEU A 232 9.87 -6.82 14.00
CA LEU A 232 11.25 -7.29 14.13
C LEU A 232 11.42 -8.25 15.31
N ARG A 233 10.80 -7.99 16.45
CA ARG A 233 10.80 -8.91 17.60
C ARG A 233 10.20 -10.27 17.26
N ILE A 234 9.17 -10.32 16.41
CA ILE A 234 8.60 -11.58 15.93
C ILE A 234 9.63 -12.28 15.02
N LEU A 235 10.16 -11.57 14.02
CA LEU A 235 11.19 -12.10 13.10
C LEU A 235 12.46 -12.60 13.81
N GLY A 236 12.79 -12.04 14.98
CA GLY A 236 13.95 -12.41 15.76
C GLY A 236 15.27 -12.01 15.08
N THR A 237 16.35 -12.70 15.43
CA THR A 237 17.73 -12.29 15.12
C THR A 237 18.33 -12.93 13.88
N GLY A 238 17.65 -13.88 13.24
CA GLY A 238 18.18 -14.58 12.07
C GLY A 238 17.17 -15.51 11.41
N LEU A 239 17.40 -15.74 10.12
CA LEU A 239 16.66 -16.67 9.25
C LEU A 239 17.66 -17.60 8.56
N THR A 240 17.27 -18.86 8.39
CA THR A 240 18.08 -19.91 7.76
C THR A 240 17.54 -20.34 6.40
N MET A 241 16.24 -20.15 6.17
CA MET A 241 15.50 -20.47 4.96
C MET A 241 15.15 -19.20 4.19
N ASP A 242 14.85 -19.36 2.90
CA ASP A 242 14.37 -18.27 2.07
C ASP A 242 12.84 -18.24 2.06
N HIS A 243 12.26 -17.05 2.22
CA HIS A 243 10.82 -16.84 2.31
C HIS A 243 10.33 -15.89 1.22
N GLY A 244 9.26 -16.28 0.51
CA GLY A 244 8.61 -15.47 -0.49
C GLY A 244 7.38 -14.76 0.08
N VAL A 245 7.21 -13.47 -0.22
CA VAL A 245 6.00 -12.70 0.13
C VAL A 245 5.38 -12.15 -1.15
N THR A 246 4.09 -12.41 -1.37
CA THR A 246 3.38 -11.95 -2.56
C THR A 246 2.03 -11.35 -2.20
N TRP A 247 1.78 -10.14 -2.69
CA TRP A 247 0.48 -9.49 -2.56
C TRP A 247 -0.60 -10.20 -3.40
N CYS A 248 -1.76 -10.48 -2.80
CA CYS A 248 -2.96 -10.99 -3.43
C CYS A 248 -4.13 -9.99 -3.29
N PRO A 249 -5.06 -9.94 -4.24
CA PRO A 249 -6.20 -9.04 -4.10
C PRO A 249 -7.22 -9.59 -3.09
N ALA A 250 -7.56 -8.79 -2.08
CA ALA A 250 -8.66 -9.07 -1.15
C ALA A 250 -9.98 -9.40 -1.87
N HIS A 251 -10.80 -10.26 -1.24
CA HIS A 251 -12.16 -10.64 -1.65
C HIS A 251 -12.30 -10.98 -3.14
N SER A 252 -11.30 -11.65 -3.71
CA SER A 252 -11.23 -11.96 -5.15
C SER A 252 -11.22 -13.47 -5.44
N GLY A 253 -11.67 -14.31 -4.49
CA GLY A 253 -11.77 -15.76 -4.67
C GLY A 253 -10.50 -16.55 -4.31
N VAL A 254 -9.59 -15.96 -3.53
CA VAL A 254 -8.43 -16.69 -2.99
C VAL A 254 -8.84 -17.35 -1.68
N GLU A 255 -9.21 -18.62 -1.74
CA GLU A 255 -9.87 -19.34 -0.63
C GLU A 255 -9.08 -19.27 0.69
N GLY A 256 -7.75 -19.37 0.63
CA GLY A 256 -6.92 -19.25 1.82
C GLY A 256 -6.90 -17.85 2.45
N ASN A 257 -6.98 -16.80 1.63
CA ASN A 257 -7.09 -15.42 2.12
C ASN A 257 -8.45 -15.21 2.79
N GLU A 258 -9.52 -15.66 2.14
CA GLU A 258 -10.89 -15.56 2.68
C GLU A 258 -11.06 -16.34 3.98
N ARG A 259 -10.25 -17.38 4.22
CA ARG A 259 -10.21 -18.09 5.51
C ARG A 259 -9.44 -17.35 6.58
N ALA A 260 -8.39 -16.60 6.23
CA ALA A 260 -7.68 -15.72 7.16
C ALA A 260 -8.50 -14.46 7.48
N ASP A 261 -9.45 -14.09 6.62
CA ASP A 261 -10.37 -12.96 6.79
C ASP A 261 -11.54 -13.23 7.76
N ARG A 262 -11.78 -14.50 8.13
CA ARG A 262 -12.83 -14.91 9.07
C ARG A 262 -12.33 -14.94 10.51
#